data_AF-A0A7V2XZA1-F1
#
_entry.id   AF-A0A7V2XZA1-F1
#
_cell.length_a   1.000
_cell.length_b   1.000
_cell.length_c   1.000
_cell.angle_alpha   90.00
_cell.angle_beta   90.00
_cell.angle_gamma   90.00
#
_symmetry.space_group_name_H-M   'P 1'
#
loop_
_entity.id
_entity.type
_entity.pdbx_description
1 polymer ?
#
loop_
_entity_poly.entity_id
_entity_poly.type
_entity_poly.pdbx_seq_one_letter_code
_entity_poly.pdbx_strand_id
1 'polypeptide(L)' 'RLVAEEAGFCDALVFRALLNGTYECGIVLPLVPNYSTTLLEIVAPIKIKETLGVEDGDEVVVDITLS' A
#
# COMPACT_ATOMS: atom_id res chain seq x y z
N ARG A 1 7.11 5.74 9.71
CA ARG A 1 5.97 5.39 10.60
C ARG A 1 5.08 6.60 10.70
N LEU A 2 3.78 6.41 10.52
CA LEU A 2 2.75 7.40 10.83
C LEU A 2 2.09 7.02 12.16
N VAL A 3 1.77 8.02 12.96
CA VAL A 3 1.12 7.87 14.26
C VAL A 3 -0.27 8.46 14.16
N ALA A 4 -1.28 7.75 14.64
CA ALA A 4 -2.65 8.24 14.64
C ALA A 4 -2.80 9.41 15.63
N GLU A 5 -3.41 10.51 15.16
CA GLU A 5 -3.67 11.70 15.99
C GLU A 5 -5.10 11.71 16.58
N GLU A 6 -6.02 10.92 16.02
CA GLU A 6 -7.42 10.90 16.38
C GLU A 6 -7.90 9.51 16.83
N ALA A 7 -8.86 9.50 17.76
CA ALA A 7 -9.49 8.28 18.21
C ALA A 7 -10.28 7.61 17.06
N GLY A 8 -10.12 6.30 16.91
CA GLY A 8 -10.71 5.52 15.82
C GLY A 8 -9.77 5.28 14.63
N PHE A 9 -8.58 5.89 14.63
CA PHE A 9 -7.51 5.62 13.67
C PHE A 9 -6.42 4.71 14.28
N CYS A 10 -5.52 4.19 13.44
CA CYS A 10 -4.39 3.38 13.86
C CYS A 10 -3.06 3.89 13.29
N ASP A 11 -1.97 3.56 13.98
CA ASP A 11 -0.62 3.79 13.47
C ASP A 11 -0.36 2.94 12.22
N ALA A 12 0.60 3.36 11.39
CA ALA A 12 1.00 2.60 10.22
C ALA A 12 2.50 2.71 9.92
N LEU A 13 3.05 1.66 9.30
CA LEU A 13 4.30 1.78 8.55
C LEU A 13 3.97 2.18 7.11
N VAL A 14 4.75 3.11 6.57
CA VAL A 14 4.58 3.58 5.19
C VAL A 14 5.91 3.55 4.50
N PHE A 15 5.94 2.96 3.31
CA PHE A 15 7.12 2.82 2.48
C PHE A 15 6.84 3.41 1.10
N ARG A 16 7.82 4.12 0.55
CA ARG A 16 7.75 4.55 -0.84
C ARG A 16 7.99 3.35 -1.75
N ALA A 17 7.21 3.27 -2.83
CA ALA A 17 7.30 2.17 -3.77
C ALA A 17 6.96 2.60 -5.20
N LEU A 18 7.23 1.71 -6.15
CA LEU A 18 6.90 1.86 -7.55
C LEU A 18 6.05 0.67 -8.01
N LEU A 19 4.87 0.95 -8.54
CA LEU A 19 3.93 -0.06 -9.03
C LEU A 19 4.16 -0.31 -10.53
N ASN A 20 4.37 -1.58 -10.89
CA ASN A 20 4.69 -2.05 -12.24
C ASN A 20 5.79 -1.20 -12.92
N GLY A 21 6.80 -0.79 -12.15
CA GLY A 21 7.91 0.04 -12.65
C GLY A 21 7.53 1.43 -13.17
N THR A 22 6.28 1.88 -12.97
CA THR A 22 5.72 3.04 -13.69
C THR A 22 5.13 4.08 -12.74
N TYR A 23 4.32 3.66 -11.77
CA TYR A 23 3.54 4.59 -10.95
C TYR A 23 4.08 4.65 -9.53
N GLU A 24 4.48 5.83 -9.08
CA GLU A 24 4.85 6.07 -7.68
C GLU A 24 3.64 5.77 -6.77
N CYS A 25 3.89 4.99 -5.72
CA CYS A 25 2.88 4.61 -4.75
C CYS A 25 3.46 4.51 -3.33
N GLY A 26 2.58 4.39 -2.35
CA GLY A 26 2.91 4.07 -0.98
C GLY A 26 2.39 2.69 -0.61
N ILE A 27 3.25 1.87 0.01
CA ILE A 27 2.80 0.68 0.74
C ILE A 27 2.44 1.11 2.16
N VAL A 28 1.23 0.77 2.59
CA VAL A 28 0.72 1.01 3.93
C VAL A 28 0.56 -0.33 4.65
N LEU A 29 1.17 -0.44 5.82
CA LEU A 29 0.97 -1.56 6.74
C LEU A 29 0.35 -1.03 8.04
N PRO A 30 -0.95 -1.21 8.25
CA PRO A 30 -1.62 -0.86 9.49
C PRO A 30 -1.04 -1.63 10.68
N LEU A 31 -0.77 -0.92 11.79
CA LEU A 31 -0.26 -1.51 13.02
C LEU A 31 -1.42 -1.86 13.97
N VAL A 32 -2.24 -2.81 13.56
CA VAL A 32 -3.37 -3.33 14.34
C VAL A 32 -3.19 -4.82 14.68
N PRO A 33 -3.77 -5.30 15.79
CA PRO A 33 -3.72 -6.73 16.12
C PRO A 33 -4.35 -7.60 15.02
N ASN A 34 -3.75 -8.76 14.76
CA ASN A 34 -4.25 -9.77 13.83
C ASN A 34 -4.40 -9.29 12.36
N TYR A 35 -3.70 -8.23 11.95
CA TYR A 35 -3.60 -7.88 10.54
C TYR A 35 -2.86 -9.01 9.79
N SER A 36 -3.35 -9.35 8.60
CA SER A 36 -2.79 -10.46 7.83
C SER A 36 -1.33 -10.18 7.45
N THR A 37 -0.46 -11.16 7.63
CA THR A 37 0.96 -11.07 7.24
C THR A 37 1.19 -11.20 5.75
N THR A 38 0.15 -11.56 4.98
CA THR A 38 0.19 -11.74 3.53
C THR A 38 -0.66 -10.71 2.78
N LEU A 39 -1.22 -9.73 3.49
CA LEU A 39 -1.98 -8.63 2.91
C LEU A 39 -1.15 -7.35 3.00
N LEU A 40 -1.17 -6.57 1.93
CA LEU A 40 -0.57 -5.24 1.89
C LEU A 40 -1.56 -4.25 1.27
N GLU A 41 -1.54 -3.00 1.71
CA GLU A 41 -2.35 -1.93 1.14
C GLU A 41 -1.47 -1.03 0.25
N ILE A 42 -1.97 -0.71 -0.94
CA ILE A 42 -1.29 0.16 -1.92
C ILE A 42 -2.12 1.44 -2.08
N VAL A 43 -1.50 2.60 -1.88
CA VAL A 43 -2.09 3.91 -2.16
C VAL A 43 -1.30 4.57 -3.28
N ALA A 44 -1.99 5.06 -4.31
CA ALA A 44 -1.37 5.70 -5.48
C ALA A 44 -2.20 6.93 -5.92
N PRO A 45 -1.61 7.90 -6.64
CA PRO A 45 -2.32 9.07 -7.16
C PRO A 45 -3.20 8.76 -8.40
N ILE A 46 -3.44 7.47 -8.67
CA ILE A 46 -4.21 6.96 -9.79
C ILE A 46 -5.21 5.90 -9.31
N LYS A 47 -6.28 5.69 -10.08
CA LYS A 47 -7.17 4.55 -9.89
C LYS A 47 -6.51 3.29 -10.45
N ILE A 48 -5.86 2.51 -9.60
CA ILE A 48 -4.98 1.39 -10.00
C ILE A 48 -5.67 0.41 -10.95
N LYS A 49 -6.82 -0.16 -10.56
CA LYS A 49 -7.54 -1.16 -11.37
C LYS A 49 -7.91 -0.65 -12.76
N GLU A 50 -8.52 0.54 -12.83
CA GLU A 50 -8.90 1.17 -14.10
C GLU A 50 -7.66 1.50 -14.97
N THR A 51 -6.59 2.01 -14.36
CA THR A 51 -5.39 2.47 -15.08
C THR A 51 -4.54 1.33 -15.62
N LEU A 52 -4.43 0.24 -14.84
CA LEU A 52 -3.67 -0.95 -15.23
C LEU A 52 -4.52 -1.98 -15.99
N GLY A 53 -5.85 -1.84 -15.97
CA GLY A 53 -6.77 -2.83 -16.55
C GLY A 53 -6.76 -4.17 -15.84
N VAL A 54 -6.56 -4.17 -14.51
CA VAL A 54 -6.46 -5.37 -13.67
C VAL A 54 -7.71 -5.60 -12.81
N GLU A 55 -7.99 -6.86 -12.54
CA GLU A 55 -9.12 -7.34 -11.73
C GLU A 55 -8.64 -8.11 -10.48
N ASP A 56 -9.59 -8.60 -9.67
CA ASP A 56 -9.24 -9.40 -8.49
C ASP A 56 -8.66 -10.76 -8.92
N GLY A 57 -7.46 -11.07 -8.40
CA GLY A 57 -6.72 -12.28 -8.74
C GLY A 57 -5.59 -12.04 -9.75
N ASP A 58 -5.54 -10.88 -10.40
CA ASP A 58 -4.44 -10.50 -11.26
C ASP A 58 -3.18 -10.14 -10.45
N GLU A 59 -2.02 -10.43 -11.05
CA GLU A 59 -0.73 -10.13 -10.45
C GLU A 59 -0.25 -8.71 -10.81
N VAL A 60 0.33 -8.03 -9.83
CA VAL A 60 1.05 -6.76 -9.99
C VAL A 60 2.39 -6.84 -9.27
N VAL A 61 3.36 -6.06 -9.73
CA VAL A 61 4.70 -6.00 -9.13
C VAL A 61 4.84 -4.67 -8.39
N VAL A 62 5.35 -4.74 -7.15
CA VAL A 62 5.65 -3.54 -6.36
C VAL A 62 7.09 -3.58 -5.91
N ASP A 63 7.85 -2.56 -6.31
CA ASP A 63 9.23 -2.36 -5.90
C ASP A 63 9.28 -1.41 -4.70
N ILE A 64 9.61 -1.94 -3.52
CA ILE A 64 9.65 -1.16 -2.27
C ILE A 64 11.06 -0.58 -2.08
N THR A 65 11.15 0.72 -1.86
CA THR A 65 12.41 1.38 -1.47
C THR A 65 12.57 1.32 0.05
N LEU A 66 13.57 0.56 0.51
CA LEU A 66 13.98 0.53 1.91
C LEU A 66 15.15 1.51 2.09
N SER A 67 14.87 2.67 2.66
CA SER A 67 15.84 3.74 2.96
C SER A 67 15.95 3.98 4.45
#